data_AF-A0A6L3ZUL4-F1
#
_entry.id   AF-A0A6L3ZUL4-F1
#
_cell.length_a   1.000
_cell.length_b   1.000
_cell.length_c   1.000
_cell.angle_alpha   90.00
_cell.angle_beta   90.00
_cell.angle_gamma   90.00
#
_symmetry.space_group_name_H-M   'P 1'
#
loop_
_entity.id
_entity.type
_entity.pdbx_description
1 polymer ?
#
loop_
_entity_poly.entity_id
_entity_poly.type
_entity_poly.pdbx_seq_one_letter_code
_entity_poly.pdbx_strand_id
1 'polypeptide(L)'
;GGTGSTTGFSDPAMMMGMFAGFNYLTGVDYEIAWLEAMIDHHDDALHMSNRILGQAVHEELATMAQSIIDAQTAEIAEMEALLVELGGA
;
A
#
# COMPACT_ATOMS: atom_id res chain seq x y z
N GLY A 1 -0.51 1.35 -31.53
CA GLY A 1 0.48 2.09 -30.74
C GLY A 1 0.26 1.78 -29.29
N GLY A 2 1.31 1.28 -28.61
CA GLY A 2 1.48 1.29 -27.16
C GLY A 2 0.50 0.48 -26.33
N THR A 3 0.73 -0.83 -26.22
CA THR A 3 0.21 -1.68 -25.14
C THR A 3 0.95 -1.36 -23.84
N GLY A 4 0.30 -0.68 -22.89
CA GLY A 4 0.79 -0.49 -21.53
C GLY A 4 -0.09 -1.28 -20.57
N SER A 5 0.07 -2.60 -20.54
CA SER A 5 -0.54 -3.45 -19.52
C SER A 5 0.35 -3.38 -18.28
N THR A 6 0.05 -2.47 -17.36
CA THR A 6 0.69 -2.32 -16.05
C THR A 6 0.15 -3.37 -15.09
N THR A 7 0.43 -4.64 -15.38
CA THR A 7 0.28 -5.71 -14.40
C THR A 7 1.48 -5.64 -13.45
N GLY A 8 1.32 -5.02 -12.29
CA GLY A 8 2.28 -5.21 -11.19
C GLY A 8 2.48 -3.98 -10.30
N PHE A 9 2.00 -4.11 -9.06
CA PHE A 9 2.50 -3.52 -7.80
C PHE A 9 2.59 -1.99 -7.65
N SER A 10 2.66 -1.19 -8.71
CA SER A 10 2.79 0.27 -8.64
C SER A 10 2.35 0.93 -9.95
N ASP A 11 1.08 0.75 -10.35
CA ASP A 11 0.54 1.47 -11.51
C ASP A 11 0.43 2.97 -11.19
N PRO A 12 1.11 3.87 -11.93
CA PRO A 12 1.02 5.32 -11.69
C PRO A 12 -0.42 5.85 -11.76
N ALA A 13 -1.30 5.25 -12.56
CA ALA A 13 -2.70 5.65 -12.62
C ALA A 13 -3.48 5.26 -11.36
N MET A 14 -3.17 4.10 -10.76
CA MET A 14 -3.76 3.67 -9.49
C MET A 14 -3.29 4.55 -8.34
N MET A 15 -1.98 4.84 -8.29
CA MET A 15 -1.41 5.75 -7.29
C MET A 15 -1.97 7.18 -7.42
N MET A 16 -2.11 7.70 -8.64
CA MET A 16 -2.73 9.01 -8.87
C MET A 16 -4.21 9.06 -8.50
N GLY A 17 -4.95 7.96 -8.65
CA GLY A 17 -6.35 7.85 -8.26
C GLY A 17 -6.53 7.86 -6.74
N MET A 18 -5.67 7.15 -6.02
CA MET A 18 -5.66 7.06 -4.56
C MET A 18 -5.42 8.42 -3.87
N PHE A 19 -4.55 9.26 -4.44
CA PHE A 19 -4.27 10.61 -3.93
C PHE A 19 -5.16 11.71 -4.53
N ALA A 20 -6.19 11.33 -5.30
CA ALA A 20 -7.10 12.30 -5.88
C ALA A 20 -7.84 13.07 -4.76
N GLY A 21 -7.78 14.40 -4.78
CA GLY A 21 -8.44 15.27 -3.79
C GLY A 21 -7.54 15.73 -2.63
N PHE A 22 -6.34 15.17 -2.50
CA PHE A 22 -5.39 15.57 -1.45
C PHE A 22 -4.83 16.97 -1.67
N ASN A 23 -4.92 17.49 -2.88
CA ASN A 23 -4.42 18.81 -3.28
C ASN A 23 -5.12 19.98 -2.57
N TYR A 24 -6.18 19.73 -1.80
CA TYR A 24 -6.85 20.70 -0.95
C TYR A 24 -6.58 20.53 0.54
N LEU A 25 -5.92 19.44 0.94
CA LEU A 25 -5.57 19.16 2.33
C LEU A 25 -4.22 19.77 2.67
N THR A 26 -4.04 20.14 3.94
CA THR A 26 -2.80 20.75 4.44
C THR A 26 -2.55 20.34 5.89
N GLY A 27 -1.28 20.34 6.31
CA GLY A 27 -0.93 20.03 7.70
C GLY A 27 -1.42 18.64 8.11
N VAL A 28 -1.91 18.53 9.35
CA VAL A 28 -2.38 17.27 9.94
C VAL A 28 -3.48 16.60 9.12
N ASP A 29 -4.38 17.35 8.50
CA ASP A 29 -5.45 16.76 7.66
C ASP A 29 -4.88 16.03 6.43
N TYR A 30 -3.78 16.54 5.85
CA TYR A 30 -3.09 15.84 4.75
C TYR A 30 -2.35 14.60 5.26
N GLU A 31 -1.71 14.69 6.42
CA GLU A 31 -0.96 13.58 7.02
C GLU A 31 -1.88 12.40 7.36
N ILE A 32 -3.04 12.66 7.97
CA ILE A 32 -4.06 11.65 8.26
C ILE A 32 -4.54 10.99 6.97
N ALA A 33 -4.95 11.79 5.97
CA ALA A 33 -5.44 11.24 4.71
C ALA A 33 -4.37 10.39 4.00
N TRP A 34 -3.10 10.80 4.05
CA TRP A 34 -1.99 10.04 3.49
C TRP A 34 -1.75 8.72 4.20
N LEU A 35 -1.78 8.70 5.53
CA LEU A 35 -1.64 7.47 6.31
C LEU A 35 -2.80 6.50 6.05
N GLU A 36 -4.04 6.97 6.07
CA GLU A 36 -5.23 6.15 5.78
C GLU A 36 -5.14 5.52 4.39
N ALA A 37 -4.79 6.30 3.38
CA ALA A 37 -4.62 5.79 2.04
C ALA A 37 -3.50 4.74 2.00
N MET A 38 -2.32 5.02 2.57
CA MET A 38 -1.20 4.08 2.53
C MET A 38 -1.49 2.76 3.23
N ILE A 39 -2.32 2.76 4.29
CA ILE A 39 -2.83 1.53 4.91
C ILE A 39 -3.64 0.71 3.89
N ASP A 40 -4.61 1.33 3.19
CA ASP A 40 -5.43 0.64 2.18
C ASP A 40 -4.57 0.05 1.04
N HIS A 41 -3.58 0.82 0.56
CA HIS A 41 -2.65 0.36 -0.48
C HIS A 41 -1.84 -0.85 -0.02
N HIS A 42 -1.37 -0.83 1.22
CA HIS A 42 -0.61 -1.93 1.80
C HIS A 42 -1.46 -3.18 1.99
N ASP A 43 -2.72 -3.03 2.44
CA ASP A 43 -3.66 -4.13 2.55
C ASP A 43 -3.92 -4.83 1.21
N ASP A 44 -4.04 -4.08 0.12
CA ASP A 44 -4.14 -4.64 -1.23
C ASP A 44 -2.90 -5.45 -1.63
N ALA A 45 -1.70 -4.98 -1.26
CA ALA A 45 -0.46 -5.69 -1.47
C ALA A 45 -0.35 -6.95 -0.60
N LEU A 46 -0.86 -6.93 0.64
CA LEU A 46 -0.97 -8.13 1.48
C LEU A 46 -1.91 -9.16 0.83
N HIS A 47 -3.08 -8.75 0.33
CA HIS A 47 -4.00 -9.63 -0.38
C HIS A 47 -3.37 -10.24 -1.63
N MET A 48 -2.59 -9.47 -2.39
CA MET A 48 -1.88 -9.99 -3.56
C MET A 48 -0.77 -10.96 -3.18
N SER A 49 0.03 -10.63 -2.16
CA SER A 49 1.16 -11.44 -1.73
C SER A 49 0.70 -12.79 -1.16
N ASN A 50 -0.41 -12.81 -0.40
CA ASN A 50 -1.03 -14.05 0.05
C ASN A 50 -1.52 -14.92 -1.11
N ARG A 51 -2.08 -14.32 -2.17
CA ARG A 51 -2.45 -15.07 -3.39
C ARG A 51 -1.23 -15.69 -4.07
N ILE A 52 -0.12 -14.95 -4.16
CA ILE A 52 1.14 -15.45 -4.71
C ILE A 52 1.65 -16.63 -3.89
N LEU A 53 1.68 -16.54 -2.56
CA LEU A 53 2.12 -17.66 -1.70
C LEU A 53 1.32 -18.94 -1.92
N GLY A 54 0.01 -18.83 -2.16
CA GLY A 54 -0.84 -19.99 -2.45
C GLY A 54 -0.65 -20.61 -3.84
N GLN A 55 0.04 -19.92 -4.76
CA GLN A 55 0.17 -20.31 -6.17
C GLN A 55 1.61 -20.42 -6.65
N ALA A 56 2.59 -19.96 -5.86
CA ALA A 56 3.98 -19.86 -6.27
C ALA A 56 4.59 -21.25 -6.52
N VAL A 57 5.07 -21.45 -7.74
CA VAL A 57 5.85 -22.64 -8.14
C VAL A 57 7.35 -22.40 -7.94
N HIS A 58 7.78 -21.14 -8.01
CA HIS A 58 9.17 -20.73 -7.84
C HIS A 58 9.41 -20.17 -6.43
N GLU A 59 10.43 -20.70 -5.75
CA GLU A 59 10.80 -20.30 -4.38
C GLU A 59 11.14 -18.81 -4.27
N GLU A 60 11.74 -18.21 -5.29
CA GLU A 60 12.04 -16.78 -5.33
C GLU A 60 10.76 -15.92 -5.23
N LEU A 61 9.67 -16.34 -5.88
CA LEU A 61 8.39 -15.63 -5.81
C LEU A 61 7.73 -15.79 -4.44
N ALA A 62 7.82 -16.97 -3.84
CA ALA A 62 7.32 -17.18 -2.48
C ALA A 62 8.11 -16.34 -1.46
N THR A 63 9.43 -16.29 -1.58
CA THR A 63 10.31 -15.49 -0.72
C THR A 63 10.01 -14.00 -0.84
N MET A 64 9.82 -13.51 -2.07
CA MET A 64 9.44 -12.13 -2.31
C MET A 64 8.07 -11.81 -1.69
N ALA A 65 7.06 -12.67 -1.89
CA ALA A 65 5.73 -12.47 -1.35
C ALA A 65 5.73 -12.45 0.19
N GLN A 66 6.48 -13.35 0.83
CA GLN A 66 6.62 -13.35 2.29
C GLN A 66 7.31 -12.07 2.79
N SER A 67 8.36 -11.63 2.09
CA SER A 67 9.07 -10.39 2.45
C SER A 67 8.17 -9.15 2.36
N ILE A 68 7.28 -9.09 1.37
CA ILE A 68 6.28 -8.02 1.24
C ILE A 68 5.28 -8.08 2.41
N ILE A 69 4.80 -9.28 2.76
CA ILE A 69 3.86 -9.45 3.88
C ILE A 69 4.48 -8.97 5.18
N ASP A 70 5.71 -9.41 5.47
CA ASP A 70 6.39 -9.07 6.73
C ASP A 70 6.63 -7.56 6.84
N ALA A 71 7.13 -6.93 5.77
CA ALA A 71 7.42 -5.51 5.75
C ALA A 71 6.14 -4.66 5.85
N GLN A 72 5.15 -4.92 4.99
CA GLN A 72 3.97 -4.06 4.91
C GLN A 72 3.02 -4.24 6.11
N THR A 73 3.01 -5.42 6.75
CA THR A 73 2.31 -5.60 8.04
C THR A 73 2.93 -4.73 9.13
N ALA A 74 4.27 -4.64 9.18
CA ALA A 74 4.95 -3.77 10.14
C ALA A 74 4.68 -2.28 9.85
N GLU A 75 4.73 -1.88 8.58
CA GLU A 75 4.45 -0.51 8.15
C GLU A 75 2.99 -0.10 8.44
N ILE A 76 2.00 -1.00 8.26
CA ILE A 76 0.61 -0.74 8.66
C ILE A 76 0.53 -0.45 10.16
N ALA A 77 1.15 -1.29 11.00
CA ALA A 77 1.12 -1.09 12.45
C ALA A 77 1.76 0.25 12.88
N GLU A 78 2.83 0.68 12.20
CA GLU A 78 3.45 1.99 12.40
C GLU A 78 2.49 3.13 11.99
N MET A 79 1.83 3.02 10.83
CA MET A 79 0.88 4.03 10.35
C MET A 79 -0.37 4.13 11.25
N GLU A 80 -0.90 3.01 11.73
CA GLU A 80 -2.00 3.00 12.70
C GLU A 80 -1.61 3.70 14.01
N ALA A 81 -0.38 3.48 14.49
CA ALA A 81 0.12 4.16 15.68
C ALA A 81 0.23 5.68 15.47
N LEU A 82 0.70 6.11 14.29
CA LEU A 82 0.78 7.54 13.93
C LEU A 82 -0.61 8.17 13.84
N LEU A 83 -1.61 7.47 13.30
CA LEU A 83 -3.00 7.95 13.25
C LEU A 83 -3.57 8.18 14.66
N VAL A 84 -3.25 7.31 15.62
CA VAL A 84 -3.66 7.52 17.02
C VAL A 84 -2.99 8.75 17.63
N GLU A 85 -1.70 8.98 17.34
CA GLU A 85 -0.97 10.16 17.82
C GLU A 85 -1.56 11.46 17.23
N LEU A 86 -1.83 11.47 15.92
CA LEU A 86 -2.38 12.63 15.21
C LEU A 86 -3.85 12.89 15.58
N GLY A 87 -4.66 11.85 15.76
CA GLY A 87 -6.08 11.99 16.15
C GLY A 87 -6.29 12.43 17.61
N GLY A 88 -5.23 12.39 18.43
CA GLY A 88 -5.22 12.93 19.78
C GLY A 88 -4.69 14.37 19.89
N ALA A 89 -4.18 14.96 18.80
CA ALA A 89 -3.69 16.33 18.72
C ALA A 89 -4.80 17.35 18.42
#